data_AF-A0A8J2WZG9-F1
#
_entry.id   AF-A0A8J2WZG9-F1
#
_cell.length_a   1.000
_cell.length_b   1.000
_cell.length_c   1.000
_cell.angle_alpha   90.00
_cell.angle_beta   90.00
_cell.angle_gamma   90.00
#
_symmetry.space_group_name_H-M   'P 1'
#
loop_
_entity.id
_entity.type
_entity.pdbx_description
1 polymer ?
#
loop_
_entity_poly.entity_id
_entity_poly.type
_entity_poly.pdbx_seq_one_letter_code
_entity_poly.pdbx_strand_id
1 'polypeptide(L)'
;MFPPGAVPVQNLPPEMLRALQASLAEAFQDRDAARRQFFNGNAAVSDDAVDVAIAQFREHLQDPEQASQMMAMLAMASSFAPPPPRDLAMPEDSDSDEDRMPTLEDQDAPVFRPPPPPINDILGPTTEETDSEAYTDEEEADDDVDVEEVERRKRYERALAKFPYQGDLGRAVRAQDREAIRLINRMRTAFETREDTAGLEEEARALVVRKRSEQPAVKAPSLRRREQEEKVRKAALLKQRERAEAQKRADAEAELAAKREAERQEALREAQAREAEEQRRAALMAEAQARREAAAREEAERRGAAERTAEAERLASERDAEALALAAERDAEASAEAARAAAAQRAVHAAKVP
;
A
#
# COMPACT_ATOMS: atom_id res chain seq x y z
N MET A 1 36.71 -18.52 -7.17
CA MET A 1 36.87 -17.53 -8.24
C MET A 1 35.97 -16.36 -7.85
N PHE A 2 36.53 -15.25 -7.37
CA PHE A 2 35.74 -14.09 -6.91
C PHE A 2 35.30 -13.25 -8.12
N PRO A 3 34.05 -12.74 -8.19
CA PRO A 3 33.62 -11.87 -9.27
C PRO A 3 34.38 -10.52 -9.22
N PRO A 4 34.67 -9.89 -10.37
CA PRO A 4 35.38 -8.61 -10.40
C PRO A 4 34.45 -7.49 -9.91
N GLY A 5 34.77 -6.91 -8.76
CA GLY A 5 34.07 -5.75 -8.20
C GLY A 5 33.68 -5.84 -6.72
N ALA A 6 33.82 -7.01 -6.08
CA ALA A 6 33.57 -7.13 -4.65
C ALA A 6 34.83 -6.70 -3.87
N VAL A 7 34.81 -5.49 -3.31
CA VAL A 7 35.82 -5.06 -2.34
C VAL A 7 35.56 -5.85 -1.05
N PRO A 8 36.51 -6.66 -0.54
CA PRO A 8 36.34 -7.31 0.74
C PRO A 8 36.14 -6.25 1.83
N VAL A 9 35.18 -6.46 2.73
CA VAL A 9 34.77 -5.52 3.80
C VAL A 9 35.94 -4.95 4.61
N GLN A 10 37.06 -5.68 4.67
CA GLN A 10 38.33 -5.26 5.28
C GLN A 10 38.97 -4.01 4.63
N ASN A 11 38.55 -3.63 3.43
CA ASN A 11 39.06 -2.48 2.67
C ASN A 11 38.00 -1.38 2.47
N LEU A 12 36.87 -1.42 3.18
CA LEU A 12 35.88 -0.35 3.10
C LEU A 12 36.38 0.90 3.85
N PRO A 13 36.27 2.10 3.25
CA PRO A 13 36.61 3.33 3.94
C PRO A 13 35.75 3.49 5.21
N PRO A 14 36.31 4.04 6.30
CA PRO A 14 35.67 4.11 7.61
C PRO A 14 34.32 4.84 7.60
N GLU A 15 34.09 5.72 6.62
CA GLU A 15 32.83 6.42 6.41
C GLU A 15 31.72 5.50 5.88
N MET A 16 32.04 4.56 4.98
CA MET A 16 31.08 3.57 4.50
C MET A 16 30.76 2.53 5.57
N LEU A 17 31.75 2.17 6.41
CA LEU A 17 31.53 1.33 7.59
C LEU A 17 30.60 2.02 8.59
N ARG A 18 30.76 3.34 8.81
CA ARG A 18 29.83 4.12 9.66
C ARG A 18 28.44 4.22 9.06
N ALA A 19 28.31 4.40 7.74
CA ALA A 19 27.01 4.46 7.07
C ALA A 19 26.27 3.12 7.16
N LEU A 20 26.98 1.99 6.97
CA LEU A 20 26.44 0.65 7.18
C LEU A 20 26.08 0.39 8.64
N GLN A 21 26.92 0.80 9.59
CA GLN A 21 26.61 0.71 11.02
C GLN A 21 25.39 1.55 11.40
N ALA A 22 25.21 2.73 10.80
CA ALA A 22 24.06 3.59 11.02
C ALA A 22 22.78 2.99 10.43
N SER A 23 22.81 2.49 9.19
CA SER A 23 21.64 1.87 8.57
C SER A 23 21.23 0.56 9.24
N LEU A 24 22.20 -0.19 9.77
CA LEU A 24 21.92 -1.38 10.57
C LEU A 24 21.42 -1.02 11.97
N ALA A 25 21.98 0.00 12.62
CA ALA A 25 21.46 0.49 13.89
C ALA A 25 19.99 0.96 13.77
N GLU A 26 19.63 1.57 12.65
CA GLU A 26 18.26 1.92 12.29
C GLU A 26 17.40 0.67 12.05
N ALA A 27 17.91 -0.31 11.30
CA ALA A 27 17.24 -1.60 11.09
C ALA A 27 17.08 -2.45 12.37
N PHE A 28 17.90 -2.20 13.40
CA PHE A 28 17.79 -2.85 14.71
C PHE A 28 16.89 -2.08 15.70
N GLN A 29 16.44 -0.86 15.35
CA GLN A 29 15.40 -0.14 16.09
C GLN A 29 14.01 -0.50 15.59
N ASP A 30 13.90 -0.92 14.32
CA ASP A 30 12.65 -1.32 13.68
C ASP A 30 12.59 -2.83 13.42
N ARG A 31 11.65 -3.51 14.07
CA ARG A 31 11.44 -4.96 13.95
C ARG A 31 11.10 -5.39 12.52
N ASP A 32 10.40 -4.55 11.75
CA ASP A 32 10.02 -4.86 10.38
C ASP A 32 11.22 -4.73 9.43
N ALA A 33 12.14 -3.81 9.72
CA ALA A 33 13.41 -3.71 9.00
C ALA A 33 14.32 -4.91 9.30
N ALA A 34 14.39 -5.37 10.56
CA ALA A 34 15.13 -6.58 10.93
C ALA A 34 14.55 -7.84 10.25
N ARG A 35 13.21 -7.98 10.19
CA ARG A 35 12.56 -9.08 9.47
C ARG A 35 12.90 -9.09 7.98
N ARG A 36 12.95 -7.92 7.35
CA ARG A 36 13.34 -7.78 5.94
C ARG A 36 14.80 -8.13 5.71
N GLN A 37 15.70 -7.72 6.60
CA GLN A 37 17.14 -7.91 6.43
C GLN A 37 17.66 -9.29 6.83
N PHE A 38 17.17 -9.88 7.93
CA PHE A 38 17.68 -11.17 8.44
C PHE A 38 16.88 -12.37 7.98
N PHE A 39 15.60 -12.17 7.67
CA PHE A 39 14.68 -13.25 7.35
C PHE A 39 14.04 -13.09 5.97
N ASN A 40 14.58 -12.22 5.11
CA ASN A 40 14.05 -11.92 3.78
C ASN A 40 12.55 -11.58 3.78
N GLY A 41 12.04 -11.00 4.87
CA GLY A 41 10.63 -10.66 5.02
C GLY A 41 9.71 -11.84 5.36
N ASN A 42 10.24 -12.98 5.82
CA ASN A 42 9.42 -14.13 6.19
C ASN A 42 8.56 -13.83 7.43
N ALA A 43 7.26 -13.59 7.21
CA ALA A 43 6.31 -13.20 8.25
C ALA A 43 5.95 -14.34 9.23
N ALA A 44 6.32 -15.58 8.93
CA ALA A 44 6.08 -16.75 9.79
C ALA A 44 7.08 -16.86 10.97
N VAL A 45 8.11 -16.01 11.00
CA VAL A 45 9.09 -15.98 12.09
C VAL A 45 8.48 -15.25 13.29
N SER A 46 8.51 -15.88 14.46
CA SER A 46 7.95 -15.29 15.69
C SER A 46 8.74 -14.04 16.12
N ASP A 47 8.05 -13.09 16.73
CA ASP A 47 8.66 -11.86 17.25
C ASP A 47 9.80 -12.15 18.25
N ASP A 48 9.64 -13.19 19.06
CA ASP A 48 10.68 -13.63 20.00
C ASP A 48 11.95 -14.13 19.29
N ALA A 49 11.82 -14.79 18.14
CA ALA A 49 12.97 -15.26 17.36
C ALA A 49 13.69 -14.08 16.69
N VAL A 50 12.94 -13.06 16.25
CA VAL A 50 13.51 -11.82 15.71
C VAL A 50 14.25 -11.05 16.81
N ASP A 51 13.66 -10.90 18.00
CA ASP A 51 14.29 -10.21 19.13
C ASP A 51 15.54 -10.95 19.64
N VAL A 52 15.54 -12.29 19.64
CA VAL A 52 16.74 -13.11 19.97
C VAL A 52 17.83 -12.94 18.91
N ALA A 53 17.48 -12.90 17.63
CA ALA A 53 18.45 -12.68 16.56
C ALA A 53 19.07 -11.27 16.67
N ILE A 54 18.26 -10.24 16.94
CA ILE A 54 18.71 -8.87 17.18
C ILE A 54 19.64 -8.81 18.41
N ALA A 55 19.31 -9.51 19.50
CA ALA A 55 20.12 -9.54 20.71
C ALA A 55 21.48 -10.24 20.47
N GLN A 56 21.49 -11.40 19.81
CA GLN A 56 22.72 -12.12 19.45
C GLN A 56 23.60 -11.30 18.51
N PHE A 57 23.00 -10.61 17.54
CA PHE A 57 23.74 -9.76 16.61
C PHE A 57 24.33 -8.52 17.29
N ARG A 58 23.60 -7.91 18.24
CA ARG A 58 24.11 -6.80 19.06
C ARG A 58 25.25 -7.22 19.99
N GLU A 59 25.25 -8.45 20.48
CA GLU A 59 26.34 -9.01 21.27
C GLU A 59 27.61 -9.20 20.42
N HIS A 60 27.47 -9.66 19.17
CA HIS A 60 28.60 -9.91 18.28
C HIS A 60 29.15 -8.63 17.61
N LEU A 61 28.35 -7.55 17.55
CA LEU A 61 28.80 -6.22 17.13
C LEU A 61 29.69 -5.50 18.16
N GLN A 62 29.84 -6.05 19.37
CA GLN A 62 30.76 -5.51 20.38
C GLN A 62 32.23 -5.86 20.07
N ASP A 63 32.47 -6.82 19.18
CA ASP A 63 33.81 -7.25 18.77
C ASP A 63 34.08 -6.85 17.30
N PRO A 64 34.97 -5.88 17.04
CA PRO A 64 35.07 -5.22 15.71
C PRO A 64 35.54 -6.17 14.60
N GLU A 65 36.30 -7.22 14.91
CA GLU A 65 36.76 -8.19 13.91
C GLU A 65 35.65 -9.18 13.51
N GLN A 66 34.82 -9.64 14.46
CA GLN A 66 33.72 -10.57 14.17
C GLN A 66 32.55 -9.88 13.45
N ALA A 67 32.27 -8.63 13.84
CA ALA A 67 31.32 -7.77 13.15
C ALA A 67 31.62 -7.68 11.64
N SER A 68 32.89 -7.50 11.28
CA SER A 68 33.32 -7.36 9.88
C SER A 68 33.12 -8.63 9.04
N GLN A 69 33.30 -9.81 9.63
CA GLN A 69 33.16 -11.10 8.94
C GLN A 69 31.69 -11.47 8.72
N MET A 70 30.82 -11.25 9.71
CA MET A 70 29.37 -11.47 9.53
C MET A 70 28.75 -10.45 8.58
N MET A 71 29.19 -9.18 8.61
CA MET A 71 28.79 -8.15 7.65
C MET A 71 29.15 -8.55 6.21
N ALA A 72 30.32 -9.18 6.02
CA ALA A 72 30.71 -9.71 4.73
C ALA A 72 29.82 -10.89 4.28
N MET A 73 29.44 -11.79 5.19
CA MET A 73 28.48 -12.86 4.87
C MET A 73 27.08 -12.34 4.52
N LEU A 74 26.58 -11.33 5.24
CA LEU A 74 25.25 -10.75 4.99
C LEU A 74 25.19 -9.97 3.67
N ALA A 75 26.24 -9.22 3.33
CA ALA A 75 26.36 -8.55 2.04
C ALA A 75 26.54 -9.54 0.87
N MET A 76 27.20 -10.69 1.09
CA MET A 76 27.23 -11.76 0.10
C MET A 76 25.86 -12.43 -0.05
N ALA A 77 25.09 -12.61 1.02
CA ALA A 77 23.73 -13.13 0.95
C ALA A 77 22.77 -12.19 0.21
N SER A 78 22.95 -10.86 0.33
CA SER A 78 22.16 -9.87 -0.42
C SER A 78 22.58 -9.74 -1.89
N SER A 79 23.72 -10.31 -2.30
CA SER A 79 24.21 -10.28 -3.70
C SER A 79 23.48 -11.25 -4.65
N PHE A 80 22.49 -12.00 -4.14
CA PHE A 80 21.55 -12.81 -4.94
C PHE A 80 20.31 -12.03 -5.41
N ALA A 81 20.20 -10.73 -5.10
CA ALA A 81 19.21 -9.85 -5.70
C ALA A 81 19.67 -9.38 -7.10
N PRO A 82 18.79 -9.36 -8.13
CA PRO A 82 19.18 -8.96 -9.48
C PRO A 82 19.72 -7.52 -9.48
N PRO A 83 20.74 -7.21 -10.30
CA PRO A 83 21.33 -5.87 -10.32
C PRO A 83 20.31 -4.84 -10.83
N PRO A 84 20.37 -3.58 -10.35
CA PRO A 84 19.57 -2.51 -10.94
C PRO A 84 19.97 -2.29 -12.41
N PRO A 85 19.05 -1.86 -13.28
CA PRO A 85 19.34 -1.64 -14.69
C PRO A 85 20.46 -0.60 -14.84
N ARG A 86 21.49 -0.94 -15.62
CA ARG A 86 22.58 -0.03 -15.98
C ARG A 86 22.08 0.89 -17.09
N ASP A 87 22.04 2.19 -16.79
CA ASP A 87 22.00 3.24 -17.80
C ASP A 87 23.17 3.07 -18.77
N LEU A 88 22.83 2.77 -20.02
CA LEU A 88 23.75 2.76 -21.14
C LEU A 88 23.63 4.10 -21.88
N ALA A 89 24.73 4.85 -21.84
CA ALA A 89 25.20 5.83 -22.82
C ALA A 89 24.41 7.14 -22.97
N MET A 90 24.95 8.19 -22.34
CA MET A 90 24.91 9.55 -22.87
C MET A 90 25.72 9.62 -24.18
N PRO A 91 25.24 10.34 -25.20
CA PRO A 91 26.04 11.33 -25.89
C PRO A 91 25.83 12.70 -25.24
N GLU A 92 26.94 13.39 -25.01
CA GLU A 92 26.99 14.77 -24.55
C GLU A 92 26.34 15.74 -25.56
N ASP A 93 25.82 16.83 -24.99
CA ASP A 93 25.60 18.16 -25.57
C ASP A 93 24.66 18.30 -26.77
N SER A 94 23.49 18.89 -26.53
CA SER A 94 23.14 20.22 -27.09
C SER A 94 21.78 20.70 -26.59
N ASP A 95 21.76 21.95 -26.17
CA ASP A 95 20.63 22.85 -25.93
C ASP A 95 19.31 22.48 -26.63
N SER A 96 18.19 22.51 -25.91
CA SER A 96 16.97 23.24 -26.27
C SER A 96 15.82 22.97 -25.29
N ASP A 97 15.10 24.05 -24.99
CA ASP A 97 13.78 24.06 -24.35
C ASP A 97 12.83 23.02 -24.95
N GLU A 98 11.99 22.37 -24.13
CA GLU A 98 10.56 22.05 -24.41
C GLU A 98 9.98 20.98 -23.46
N ASP A 99 8.77 21.29 -22.98
CA ASP A 99 7.67 20.39 -22.62
C ASP A 99 7.78 19.36 -21.48
N ARG A 100 7.30 19.81 -20.30
CA ARG A 100 6.50 18.97 -19.39
C ARG A 100 5.23 18.52 -20.11
N MET A 101 5.13 17.24 -20.44
CA MET A 101 3.84 16.56 -20.63
C MET A 101 3.49 15.72 -19.38
N PRO A 102 2.23 15.72 -18.92
CA PRO A 102 1.81 15.06 -17.69
C PRO A 102 1.44 13.59 -17.96
N THR A 103 1.88 12.66 -17.11
CA THR A 103 1.38 11.28 -17.14
C THR A 103 0.46 11.03 -15.95
N LEU A 104 -0.84 11.25 -16.20
CA LEU A 104 -1.98 10.41 -15.77
C LEU A 104 -1.77 9.56 -14.50
N GLU A 105 -2.04 10.14 -13.34
CA GLU A 105 -2.56 9.41 -12.18
C GLU A 105 -4.09 9.41 -12.28
N ASP A 106 -4.65 8.32 -12.79
CA ASP A 106 -6.03 7.86 -12.49
C ASP A 106 -6.25 6.51 -13.20
N GLN A 107 -5.92 5.41 -12.53
CA GLN A 107 -6.62 4.12 -12.67
C GLN A 107 -6.58 3.38 -11.33
N ASP A 108 -7.54 3.70 -10.47
CA ASP A 108 -8.08 2.73 -9.50
C ASP A 108 -8.61 1.52 -10.29
N ALA A 109 -7.75 0.52 -10.47
CA ALA A 109 -8.17 -0.78 -10.97
C ALA A 109 -8.84 -1.56 -9.81
N PRO A 110 -10.03 -2.15 -10.00
CA PRO A 110 -10.58 -3.07 -9.01
C PRO A 110 -9.62 -4.25 -8.86
N VAL A 111 -9.14 -4.46 -7.64
CA VAL A 111 -8.26 -5.57 -7.25
C VAL A 111 -8.97 -6.90 -7.52
N PHE A 112 -8.75 -7.49 -8.71
CA PHE A 112 -9.05 -8.89 -8.96
C PHE A 112 -8.01 -9.72 -8.19
N ARG A 113 -8.40 -10.31 -7.07
CA ARG A 113 -7.56 -11.26 -6.35
C ARG A 113 -7.57 -12.59 -7.13
N PRO A 114 -6.42 -13.11 -7.59
CA PRO A 114 -6.38 -14.49 -8.07
C PRO A 114 -6.64 -15.45 -6.89
N PRO A 115 -7.35 -16.58 -7.08
CA PRO A 115 -7.52 -17.57 -6.03
C PRO A 115 -6.15 -18.17 -5.62
N PRO A 116 -5.97 -18.55 -4.34
CA PRO A 116 -4.69 -19.08 -3.87
C PRO A 116 -4.35 -20.41 -4.58
N PRO A 117 -3.06 -20.67 -4.87
CA PRO A 117 -2.63 -21.94 -5.44
C PRO A 117 -2.78 -23.08 -4.41
N PRO A 118 -3.16 -24.29 -4.83
CA PRO A 118 -3.19 -25.45 -3.94
C PRO A 118 -1.77 -25.88 -3.54
N ILE A 119 -1.63 -26.27 -2.27
CA ILE A 119 -0.40 -26.86 -1.70
C ILE A 119 -0.35 -28.32 -2.17
N ASN A 120 0.60 -28.65 -3.04
CA ASN A 120 0.93 -30.03 -3.38
C ASN A 120 1.81 -30.61 -2.27
N ASP A 121 1.34 -31.64 -1.57
CA ASP A 121 2.19 -32.42 -0.68
C ASP A 121 2.89 -33.57 -1.43
N ILE A 122 4.17 -33.63 -1.13
CA ILE A 122 5.19 -34.51 -1.71
C ILE A 122 5.04 -35.90 -1.10
N LEU A 123 4.69 -36.89 -1.93
CA LEU A 123 5.07 -38.32 -1.79
C LEU A 123 5.06 -38.92 -3.21
N GLY A 124 6.24 -39.18 -3.79
CA GLY A 124 6.36 -39.78 -5.13
C GLY A 124 6.08 -41.29 -5.15
N PRO A 125 6.66 -42.02 -6.11
CA PRO A 125 6.37 -41.99 -7.55
C PRO A 125 5.92 -43.39 -8.03
N THR A 126 5.04 -43.52 -9.04
CA THR A 126 5.03 -44.67 -9.99
C THR A 126 3.97 -44.50 -11.09
N THR A 127 4.46 -44.53 -12.34
CA THR A 127 3.91 -45.19 -13.54
C THR A 127 2.40 -45.21 -13.82
N GLU A 128 2.09 -44.61 -14.98
CA GLU A 128 1.21 -45.11 -16.05
C GLU A 128 -0.29 -45.39 -15.79
N GLU A 129 -1.00 -45.26 -16.91
CA GLU A 129 -2.32 -45.82 -17.22
C GLU A 129 -3.56 -45.00 -16.85
N THR A 130 -4.16 -44.51 -17.94
CA THR A 130 -5.58 -44.33 -18.19
C THR A 130 -6.48 -45.23 -17.35
N ASP A 131 -7.47 -44.67 -16.65
CA ASP A 131 -8.87 -45.03 -16.94
C ASP A 131 -9.87 -44.04 -16.37
N SER A 132 -10.97 -43.93 -17.09
CA SER A 132 -12.22 -43.28 -16.73
C SER A 132 -12.81 -43.79 -15.42
N GLU A 133 -13.45 -42.92 -14.63
CA GLU A 133 -14.75 -43.25 -14.04
C GLU A 133 -15.49 -41.99 -13.58
N ALA A 134 -16.76 -41.92 -13.98
CA ALA A 134 -17.74 -41.01 -13.44
C ALA A 134 -17.96 -41.38 -11.97
N TYR A 135 -17.47 -40.52 -11.07
CA TYR A 135 -17.75 -40.66 -9.64
C TYR A 135 -18.85 -39.69 -9.22
N THR A 136 -19.76 -40.32 -8.49
CA THR A 136 -20.98 -39.86 -7.87
C THR A 136 -20.78 -38.61 -7.02
N ASP A 137 -21.83 -37.78 -7.07
CA ASP A 137 -22.26 -36.82 -6.07
C ASP A 137 -22.23 -37.48 -4.67
N GLU A 138 -21.08 -37.46 -4.00
CA GLU A 138 -20.94 -37.82 -2.59
C GLU A 138 -20.81 -36.54 -1.77
N GLU A 139 -21.95 -36.18 -1.19
CA GLU A 139 -22.16 -35.49 0.09
C GLU A 139 -20.96 -34.69 0.63
N GLU A 140 -21.04 -33.36 0.52
CA GLU A 140 -20.37 -32.45 1.44
C GLU A 140 -20.83 -32.79 2.86
N ALA A 141 -20.01 -33.55 3.59
CA ALA A 141 -20.08 -33.58 5.04
C ALA A 141 -19.58 -32.21 5.53
N ASP A 142 -20.52 -31.27 5.61
CA ASP A 142 -20.37 -30.10 6.47
C ASP A 142 -20.03 -30.62 7.88
N ASP A 143 -18.78 -30.43 8.32
CA ASP A 143 -18.37 -30.56 9.72
C ASP A 143 -19.05 -29.41 10.51
N ASP A 144 -20.37 -29.49 10.63
CA ASP A 144 -21.16 -28.76 11.59
C ASP A 144 -20.63 -29.13 12.97
N VAL A 145 -19.70 -28.34 13.50
CA VAL A 145 -19.28 -28.44 14.90
C VAL A 145 -20.53 -28.22 15.74
N ASP A 146 -21.12 -29.32 16.23
CA ASP A 146 -22.34 -29.32 17.04
C ASP A 146 -22.25 -28.24 18.11
N VAL A 147 -22.99 -27.14 17.93
CA VAL A 147 -23.05 -26.02 18.87
C VAL A 147 -23.40 -26.53 20.27
N GLU A 148 -24.22 -27.58 20.32
CA GLU A 148 -24.59 -28.30 21.53
C GLU A 148 -23.38 -28.97 22.23
N GLU A 149 -22.44 -29.55 21.49
CA GLU A 149 -21.22 -30.15 22.05
C GLU A 149 -20.26 -29.09 22.62
N VAL A 150 -20.12 -27.95 21.95
CA VAL A 150 -19.30 -26.83 22.43
C VAL A 150 -19.88 -26.24 23.73
N GLU A 151 -21.20 -26.04 23.78
CA GLU A 151 -21.87 -25.61 24.99
C GLU A 151 -21.79 -26.65 26.11
N ARG A 152 -21.94 -27.94 25.80
CA ARG A 152 -21.79 -29.04 26.75
C ARG A 152 -20.39 -29.06 27.36
N ARG A 153 -19.35 -28.90 26.54
CA ARG A 153 -17.96 -28.80 27.00
C ARG A 153 -17.74 -27.59 27.91
N LYS A 154 -18.28 -26.42 27.55
CA LYS A 154 -18.22 -25.22 28.41
C LYS A 154 -18.95 -25.43 29.74
N ARG A 155 -20.09 -26.13 29.76
CA ARG A 155 -20.82 -26.48 31.00
C ARG A 155 -20.01 -27.43 31.87
N TYR A 156 -19.39 -28.44 31.26
CA TYR A 156 -18.50 -29.38 31.94
C TYR A 156 -17.26 -28.70 32.55
N GLU A 157 -16.57 -27.84 31.80
CA GLU A 157 -15.41 -27.09 32.28
C GLU A 157 -15.79 -26.15 33.43
N ARG A 158 -16.95 -25.48 33.33
CA ARG A 158 -17.51 -24.65 34.40
C ARG A 158 -17.89 -25.48 35.63
N ALA A 159 -18.35 -26.71 35.44
CA ALA A 159 -18.64 -27.62 36.53
C ALA A 159 -17.35 -28.09 37.22
N LEU A 160 -16.33 -28.53 36.47
CA LEU A 160 -15.02 -28.93 37.01
C LEU A 160 -14.34 -27.82 37.82
N ALA A 161 -14.50 -26.55 37.43
CA ALA A 161 -13.97 -25.41 38.18
C ALA A 161 -14.55 -25.32 39.61
N LYS A 162 -15.76 -25.87 39.84
CA LYS A 162 -16.41 -25.92 41.16
C LYS A 162 -16.00 -27.15 41.97
N PHE A 163 -15.32 -28.13 41.36
CA PHE A 163 -14.91 -29.36 42.03
C PHE A 163 -13.66 -29.14 42.89
N PRO A 164 -13.47 -29.97 43.93
CA PRO A 164 -12.20 -30.01 44.65
C PRO A 164 -11.03 -30.19 43.66
N TYR A 165 -9.94 -29.49 43.92
CA TYR A 165 -8.74 -29.53 43.08
C TYR A 165 -8.95 -29.10 41.61
N GLN A 166 -10.03 -28.36 41.30
CA GLN A 166 -10.36 -27.88 39.95
C GLN A 166 -10.58 -29.02 38.95
N GLY A 167 -11.01 -30.20 39.42
CA GLY A 167 -11.17 -31.37 38.55
C GLY A 167 -9.88 -32.09 38.20
N ASP A 168 -8.71 -31.65 38.70
CA ASP A 168 -7.43 -32.31 38.46
C ASP A 168 -7.30 -33.58 39.32
N LEU A 169 -7.48 -34.73 38.65
CA LEU A 169 -7.31 -36.05 39.25
C LEU A 169 -5.90 -36.25 39.81
N GLY A 170 -4.85 -35.77 39.13
CA GLY A 170 -3.47 -35.91 39.58
C GLY A 170 -3.20 -35.16 40.87
N ARG A 171 -3.81 -33.98 41.03
CA ARG A 171 -3.75 -33.21 42.28
C ARG A 171 -4.52 -33.89 43.42
N ALA A 172 -5.68 -34.47 43.14
CA ALA A 172 -6.45 -35.22 44.12
C ALA A 172 -5.73 -36.52 44.57
N VAL A 173 -5.08 -37.23 43.64
CA VAL A 173 -4.26 -38.43 43.91
C VAL A 173 -3.05 -38.09 44.76
N ARG A 174 -2.32 -37.01 44.45
CA ARG A 174 -1.21 -36.53 45.29
C ARG A 174 -1.66 -36.16 46.70
N ALA A 175 -2.87 -35.62 46.84
CA ALA A 175 -3.47 -35.31 48.13
C ALA A 175 -4.08 -36.54 48.85
N GLN A 176 -4.05 -37.72 48.22
CA GLN A 176 -4.66 -38.97 48.70
C GLN A 176 -6.16 -38.84 49.05
N ASP A 177 -6.86 -37.92 48.38
CA ASP A 177 -8.26 -37.61 48.67
C ASP A 177 -9.20 -38.56 47.93
N ARG A 178 -9.49 -39.70 48.55
CA ARG A 178 -10.31 -40.79 47.96
C ARG A 178 -11.70 -40.33 47.54
N GLU A 179 -12.29 -39.36 48.23
CA GLU A 179 -13.62 -38.85 47.92
C GLU A 179 -13.59 -37.91 46.71
N ALA A 180 -12.60 -37.01 46.65
CA ALA A 180 -12.40 -36.17 45.47
C ALA A 180 -12.06 -37.00 44.22
N ILE A 181 -11.24 -38.04 44.35
CA ILE A 181 -10.89 -38.96 43.25
C ILE A 181 -12.13 -39.66 42.70
N ARG A 182 -12.98 -40.23 43.57
CA ARG A 182 -14.23 -40.89 43.16
C ARG A 182 -15.18 -39.92 42.47
N LEU A 183 -15.28 -38.70 42.99
CA LEU A 183 -16.19 -37.69 42.48
C LEU A 183 -15.74 -37.15 41.11
N ILE A 184 -14.44 -36.92 40.92
CA ILE A 184 -13.85 -36.53 39.63
C ILE A 184 -14.06 -37.63 38.58
N ASN A 185 -13.86 -38.91 38.95
CA ASN A 185 -14.08 -40.03 38.03
C ASN A 185 -15.56 -40.17 37.64
N ARG A 186 -16.50 -40.05 38.59
CA ARG A 186 -17.94 -40.05 38.28
C ARG A 186 -18.33 -38.91 37.37
N MET A 187 -17.77 -37.72 37.58
CA MET A 187 -18.03 -36.54 36.74
C MET A 187 -17.51 -36.70 35.32
N ARG A 188 -16.33 -37.31 35.16
CA ARG A 188 -15.78 -37.67 33.85
C ARG A 188 -16.65 -38.70 33.14
N THR A 189 -17.07 -39.75 33.83
CA THR A 189 -17.98 -40.76 33.26
C THR A 189 -19.31 -40.15 32.86
N ALA A 190 -19.92 -39.30 33.70
CA ALA A 190 -21.18 -38.64 33.38
C ALA A 190 -21.09 -37.72 32.15
N PHE A 191 -19.95 -37.06 31.94
CA PHE A 191 -19.70 -36.29 30.71
C PHE A 191 -19.55 -37.18 29.47
N GLU A 192 -18.83 -38.30 29.60
CA GLU A 192 -18.65 -39.29 28.54
C GLU A 192 -19.98 -39.99 28.17
N THR A 193 -20.86 -40.26 29.15
CA THR A 193 -22.18 -40.90 28.96
C THR A 193 -23.33 -39.93 28.72
N ARG A 194 -23.06 -38.62 28.68
CA ARG A 194 -24.06 -37.54 28.49
C ARG A 194 -25.16 -37.52 29.56
N GLU A 195 -24.82 -37.93 30.77
CA GLU A 195 -25.71 -37.90 31.93
C GLU A 195 -25.73 -36.52 32.60
N ASP A 196 -26.80 -36.23 33.34
CA ASP A 196 -26.93 -34.96 34.07
C ASP A 196 -25.88 -34.84 35.18
N THR A 197 -25.07 -33.78 35.10
CA THR A 197 -23.99 -33.50 36.05
C THR A 197 -24.43 -32.67 37.26
N ALA A 198 -25.68 -32.20 37.31
CA ALA A 198 -26.18 -31.31 38.36
C ALA A 198 -26.03 -31.90 39.77
N GLY A 199 -26.37 -33.18 39.96
CA GLY A 199 -26.23 -33.87 41.25
C GLY A 199 -24.77 -34.00 41.71
N LEU A 200 -23.83 -34.19 40.77
CA LEU A 200 -22.41 -34.29 41.06
C LEU A 200 -21.79 -32.93 41.44
N GLU A 201 -22.30 -31.82 40.89
CA GLU A 201 -21.90 -30.48 41.30
C GLU A 201 -22.25 -30.18 42.77
N GLU A 202 -23.42 -30.62 43.23
CA GLU A 202 -23.86 -30.42 44.62
C GLU A 202 -23.02 -31.24 45.60
N GLU A 203 -22.74 -32.50 45.28
CA GLU A 203 -21.79 -33.33 46.03
C GLU A 203 -20.40 -32.69 46.09
N ALA A 204 -19.94 -32.07 44.99
CA ALA A 204 -18.65 -31.40 44.93
C ALA A 204 -18.60 -30.14 45.81
N ARG A 205 -19.67 -29.34 45.80
CA ARG A 205 -19.79 -28.17 46.70
C ARG A 205 -19.81 -28.60 48.16
N ALA A 206 -20.56 -29.65 48.50
CA ALA A 206 -20.61 -30.20 49.85
C ALA A 206 -19.22 -30.68 50.32
N LEU A 207 -18.48 -31.35 49.45
CA LEU A 207 -17.12 -31.80 49.73
C LEU A 207 -16.15 -30.62 49.94
N VAL A 208 -16.23 -29.56 49.13
CA VAL A 208 -15.42 -28.34 49.32
C VAL A 208 -15.73 -27.67 50.66
N VAL A 209 -17.00 -27.55 51.04
CA VAL A 209 -17.42 -26.96 52.32
C VAL A 209 -16.90 -27.78 53.49
N ARG A 210 -17.04 -29.11 53.44
CA ARG A 210 -16.55 -30.02 54.48
C ARG A 210 -15.02 -29.94 54.62
N LYS A 211 -14.30 -29.97 53.48
CA LYS A 211 -12.84 -29.81 53.46
C LYS A 211 -12.37 -28.46 53.98
N ARG A 212 -13.14 -27.39 53.74
CA ARG A 212 -12.84 -26.06 54.30
C ARG A 212 -13.04 -26.01 55.81
N SER A 213 -14.00 -26.74 56.36
CA SER A 213 -14.17 -26.88 57.82
C SER A 213 -13.14 -27.80 58.49
N GLU A 214 -12.55 -28.73 57.74
CA GLU A 214 -11.48 -29.64 58.21
C GLU A 214 -10.10 -28.95 58.25
N GLN A 215 -9.92 -27.80 57.59
CA GLN A 215 -8.65 -27.07 57.62
C GLN A 215 -8.42 -26.43 58.99
N PRO A 216 -7.29 -26.70 59.67
CA PRO A 216 -6.98 -26.05 60.94
C PRO A 216 -6.84 -24.54 60.73
N ALA A 217 -7.46 -23.76 61.61
CA ALA A 217 -7.39 -22.29 61.59
C ALA A 217 -5.91 -21.85 61.52
N VAL A 218 -5.53 -21.23 60.40
CA VAL A 218 -4.17 -20.75 60.15
C VAL A 218 -3.81 -19.78 61.28
N LYS A 219 -2.77 -20.11 62.06
CA LYS A 219 -2.28 -19.28 63.17
C LYS A 219 -2.07 -17.85 62.69
N ALA A 220 -2.57 -16.89 63.46
CA ALA A 220 -2.47 -15.47 63.13
C ALA A 220 -1.00 -15.08 62.81
N PRO A 221 -0.76 -14.29 61.74
CA PRO A 221 0.58 -13.91 61.35
C PRO A 221 1.25 -13.12 62.48
N SER A 222 2.51 -13.45 62.77
CA SER A 222 3.31 -12.82 63.82
C SER A 222 3.47 -11.31 63.60
N LEU A 223 3.69 -10.54 64.67
CA LEU A 223 3.81 -9.08 64.61
C LEU A 223 4.86 -8.61 63.59
N ARG A 224 6.02 -9.29 63.51
CA ARG A 224 7.05 -9.00 62.49
C ARG A 224 6.56 -9.18 61.06
N ARG A 225 5.71 -10.18 60.80
CA ARG A 225 5.15 -10.44 59.47
C ARG A 225 4.15 -9.35 59.08
N ARG A 226 3.34 -8.87 60.04
CA ARG A 226 2.41 -7.74 59.82
C ARG A 226 3.16 -6.44 59.49
N GLU A 227 4.25 -6.14 60.20
CA GLU A 227 5.08 -4.96 59.91
C GLU A 227 5.75 -5.02 58.52
N GLN A 228 6.24 -6.20 58.11
CA GLN A 228 6.77 -6.40 56.76
C GLN A 228 5.68 -6.26 55.69
N GLU A 229 4.50 -6.83 55.93
CA GLU A 229 3.35 -6.68 55.02
C GLU A 229 2.89 -5.22 54.89
N GLU A 230 2.90 -4.44 55.98
CA GLU A 230 2.61 -3.00 55.90
C GLU A 230 3.68 -2.21 55.14
N LYS A 231 4.97 -2.55 55.30
CA LYS A 231 6.06 -1.94 54.52
C LYS A 231 5.91 -2.25 53.03
N VAL A 232 5.61 -3.50 52.68
CA VAL A 232 5.37 -3.91 51.29
C VAL A 232 4.13 -3.23 50.72
N ARG A 233 3.05 -3.10 51.50
CA ARG A 233 1.84 -2.36 51.08
C ARG A 233 2.11 -0.88 50.85
N LYS A 234 2.86 -0.21 51.73
CA LYS A 234 3.25 1.19 51.56
C LYS A 234 4.15 1.38 50.34
N ALA A 235 5.12 0.49 50.11
CA ALA A 235 5.98 0.52 48.93
C ALA A 235 5.19 0.26 47.63
N ALA A 236 4.23 -0.67 47.66
CA ALA A 236 3.35 -0.95 46.53
C ALA A 236 2.45 0.25 46.19
N LEU A 237 1.92 0.94 47.21
CA LEU A 237 1.11 2.16 47.03
C LEU A 237 1.93 3.32 46.45
N LEU A 238 3.17 3.51 46.90
CA LEU A 238 4.09 4.50 46.31
C LEU A 238 4.35 4.19 44.83
N LYS A 239 4.69 2.93 44.51
CA LYS A 239 4.92 2.49 43.13
C LYS A 239 3.68 2.64 42.24
N GLN A 240 2.48 2.42 42.79
CA GLN A 240 1.23 2.67 42.07
C GLN A 240 1.00 4.16 41.80
N ARG A 241 1.31 5.04 42.76
CA ARG A 241 1.22 6.50 42.55
C ARG A 241 2.22 6.99 41.50
N GLU A 242 3.46 6.53 41.55
CA GLU A 242 4.47 6.86 40.55
C GLU A 242 4.04 6.44 39.14
N ARG A 243 3.46 5.24 39.01
CA ARG A 243 2.89 4.77 37.74
C ARG A 243 1.71 5.62 37.29
N ALA A 244 0.81 5.99 38.20
CA ALA A 244 -0.32 6.84 37.88
C ALA A 244 0.10 8.26 37.45
N GLU A 245 1.13 8.82 38.08
CA GLU A 245 1.69 10.13 37.70
C GLU A 245 2.46 10.07 36.37
N ALA A 246 3.23 9.00 36.14
CA ALA A 246 3.88 8.77 34.85
C ALA A 246 2.86 8.61 33.72
N GLN A 247 1.75 7.90 33.98
CA GLN A 247 0.69 7.72 33.01
C GLN A 247 -0.03 9.04 32.68
N LYS A 248 -0.36 9.86 33.69
CA LYS A 248 -0.92 11.20 33.45
C LYS A 248 -0.02 12.10 32.60
N ARG A 249 1.30 11.99 32.76
CA ARG A 249 2.27 12.73 31.93
C ARG A 249 2.29 12.21 30.50
N ALA A 250 2.28 10.89 30.33
CA ALA A 250 2.21 10.26 29.01
C ALA A 250 0.90 10.63 28.27
N ASP A 251 -0.23 10.62 28.96
CA ASP A 251 -1.52 11.00 28.40
C ASP A 251 -1.55 12.48 27.98
N ALA A 252 -1.00 13.37 28.82
CA ALA A 252 -0.90 14.80 28.49
C ALA A 252 0.04 15.08 27.31
N GLU A 253 1.15 14.34 27.19
CA GLU A 253 2.07 14.44 26.07
C GLU A 253 1.45 13.90 24.77
N ALA A 254 0.70 12.79 24.86
CA ALA A 254 -0.04 12.23 23.74
C ALA A 254 -1.14 13.18 23.23
N GLU A 255 -1.86 13.87 24.12
CA GLU A 255 -2.84 14.90 23.71
C GLU A 255 -2.18 16.09 23.00
N LEU A 256 -1.00 16.53 23.46
CA LEU A 256 -0.26 17.61 22.80
C LEU A 256 0.29 17.17 21.44
N ALA A 257 0.74 15.91 21.32
CA ALA A 257 1.18 15.35 20.05
C ALA A 257 0.00 15.25 19.06
N ALA A 258 -1.16 14.76 19.50
CA ALA A 258 -2.37 14.68 18.70
C ALA A 258 -2.85 16.05 18.21
N LYS A 259 -2.77 17.09 19.06
CA LYS A 259 -3.09 18.46 18.65
C LYS A 259 -2.14 18.98 17.56
N ARG A 260 -0.83 18.75 17.70
CA ARG A 260 0.15 19.14 16.68
C ARG A 260 -0.05 18.38 15.38
N GLU A 261 -0.44 17.11 15.44
CA GLU A 261 -0.74 16.33 14.25
C GLU A 261 -2.01 16.84 13.56
N ALA A 262 -3.06 17.17 14.32
CA ALA A 262 -4.26 17.78 13.79
C ALA A 262 -3.97 19.13 13.11
N GLU A 263 -3.18 20.00 13.75
CA GLU A 263 -2.74 21.27 13.14
C GLU A 263 -1.94 21.06 11.85
N ARG A 264 -1.07 20.04 11.80
CA ARG A 264 -0.34 19.69 10.57
C ARG A 264 -1.27 19.20 9.47
N GLN A 265 -2.25 18.37 9.80
CA GLN A 265 -3.23 17.88 8.84
C GLN A 265 -4.12 19.02 8.32
N GLU A 266 -4.52 19.95 9.19
CA GLU A 266 -5.29 21.13 8.81
C GLU A 266 -4.46 22.05 7.89
N ALA A 267 -3.19 22.29 8.21
CA ALA A 267 -2.30 23.07 7.35
C ALA A 267 -2.10 22.43 5.97
N LEU A 268 -1.99 21.09 5.89
CA LEU A 268 -1.92 20.39 4.61
C LEU A 268 -3.22 20.52 3.81
N ARG A 269 -4.39 20.41 4.46
CA ARG A 269 -5.68 20.63 3.80
C ARG A 269 -5.84 22.06 3.30
N GLU A 270 -5.40 23.04 4.09
CA GLU A 270 -5.45 24.45 3.69
C GLU A 270 -4.50 24.71 2.49
N ALA A 271 -3.30 24.12 2.50
CA ALA A 271 -2.37 24.22 1.37
C ALA A 271 -2.97 23.61 0.09
N GLN A 272 -3.54 22.40 0.18
CA GLN A 272 -4.23 21.75 -0.94
C GLN A 272 -5.43 22.57 -1.45
N ALA A 273 -6.19 23.20 -0.54
CA ALA A 273 -7.31 24.06 -0.93
C ALA A 273 -6.84 25.31 -1.69
N ARG A 274 -5.71 25.91 -1.27
CA ARG A 274 -5.10 27.05 -1.95
C ARG A 274 -4.58 26.65 -3.34
N GLU A 275 -3.88 25.52 -3.45
CA GLU A 275 -3.41 25.01 -4.75
C GLU A 275 -4.58 24.72 -5.70
N ALA A 276 -5.66 24.10 -5.21
CA ALA A 276 -6.87 23.86 -6.01
C ALA A 276 -7.54 25.17 -6.46
N GLU A 277 -7.55 26.21 -5.60
CA GLU A 277 -8.09 27.52 -5.97
C GLU A 277 -7.21 28.21 -7.02
N GLU A 278 -5.89 28.14 -6.88
CA GLU A 278 -4.95 28.67 -7.87
C GLU A 278 -5.06 27.96 -9.21
N GLN A 279 -5.20 26.63 -9.22
CA GLN A 279 -5.46 25.86 -10.44
C GLN A 279 -6.78 26.27 -11.11
N ARG A 280 -7.85 26.48 -10.34
CA ARG A 280 -9.12 26.97 -10.88
C ARG A 280 -8.97 28.37 -11.49
N ARG A 281 -8.23 29.27 -10.84
CA ARG A 281 -7.95 30.60 -11.39
C ARG A 281 -7.12 30.52 -12.67
N ALA A 282 -6.10 29.66 -12.70
CA ALA A 282 -5.29 29.42 -13.88
C ALA A 282 -6.12 28.84 -15.04
N ALA A 283 -7.00 27.87 -14.77
CA ALA A 283 -7.90 27.31 -15.77
C ALA A 283 -8.86 28.35 -16.35
N LEU A 284 -9.45 29.21 -15.50
CA LEU A 284 -10.31 30.30 -15.96
C LEU A 284 -9.55 31.32 -16.82
N MET A 285 -8.31 31.64 -16.46
CA MET A 285 -7.46 32.54 -17.25
C MET A 285 -7.06 31.92 -18.60
N ALA A 286 -6.73 30.63 -18.60
CA ALA A 286 -6.42 29.88 -19.82
C ALA A 286 -7.65 29.78 -20.75
N GLU A 287 -8.84 29.54 -20.20
CA GLU A 287 -10.09 29.54 -20.98
C GLU A 287 -10.38 30.93 -21.57
N ALA A 288 -10.18 31.99 -20.78
CA ALA A 288 -10.35 33.35 -21.25
C ALA A 288 -9.34 33.71 -22.36
N GLN A 289 -8.09 33.27 -22.26
CA GLN A 289 -7.08 33.42 -23.30
C GLN A 289 -7.45 32.64 -24.56
N ALA A 290 -7.83 31.37 -24.43
CA ALA A 290 -8.26 30.53 -25.55
C ALA A 290 -9.44 31.15 -26.31
N ARG A 291 -10.41 31.73 -25.59
CA ARG A 291 -11.53 32.47 -26.22
C ARG A 291 -11.08 33.71 -26.98
N ARG A 292 -10.12 34.47 -26.44
CA ARG A 292 -9.56 35.65 -27.13
C ARG A 292 -8.78 35.25 -28.37
N GLU A 293 -7.99 34.18 -28.31
CA GLU A 293 -7.27 33.66 -29.45
C GLU A 293 -8.21 33.12 -30.53
N ALA A 294 -9.26 32.40 -30.14
CA ALA A 294 -10.29 31.93 -31.06
C ALA A 294 -10.99 33.10 -31.77
N ALA A 295 -11.37 34.15 -31.03
CA ALA A 295 -11.96 35.35 -31.61
C ALA A 295 -10.99 36.09 -32.55
N ALA A 296 -9.71 36.16 -32.19
CA ALA A 296 -8.68 36.78 -33.04
C ALA A 296 -8.46 36.01 -34.34
N ARG A 297 -8.48 34.67 -34.30
CA ARG A 297 -8.39 33.82 -35.50
C ARG A 297 -9.62 34.01 -36.39
N GLU A 298 -10.81 34.05 -35.81
CA GLU A 298 -12.05 34.29 -36.57
C GLU A 298 -12.04 35.67 -37.25
N GLU A 299 -11.57 36.73 -36.57
CA GLU A 299 -11.40 38.04 -37.21
C GLU A 299 -10.35 38.02 -38.32
N ALA A 300 -9.23 37.33 -38.15
CA ALA A 300 -8.21 37.20 -39.17
C ALA A 300 -8.73 36.46 -40.41
N GLU A 301 -9.50 35.38 -40.21
CA GLU A 301 -10.15 34.65 -41.31
C GLU A 301 -11.17 35.52 -42.05
N ARG A 302 -11.98 36.31 -41.32
CA ARG A 302 -12.92 37.25 -41.93
C ARG A 302 -12.21 38.33 -42.75
N ARG A 303 -11.12 38.89 -42.24
CA ARG A 303 -10.31 39.88 -42.97
C ARG A 303 -9.67 39.27 -44.21
N GLY A 304 -9.06 38.09 -44.08
CA GLY A 304 -8.48 37.38 -45.22
C GLY A 304 -9.52 36.93 -46.26
N ALA A 305 -10.76 36.64 -45.86
CA ALA A 305 -11.86 36.40 -46.79
C ALA A 305 -12.26 37.70 -47.51
N ALA A 306 -12.38 38.82 -46.79
CA ALA A 306 -12.70 40.13 -47.36
C ALA A 306 -11.62 40.61 -48.34
N GLU A 307 -10.34 40.41 -48.02
CA GLU A 307 -9.22 40.72 -48.90
C GLU A 307 -9.27 39.89 -50.19
N ARG A 308 -9.50 38.57 -50.09
CA ARG A 308 -9.66 37.70 -51.26
C ARG A 308 -10.84 38.10 -52.14
N THR A 309 -11.97 38.51 -51.55
CA THR A 309 -13.11 39.01 -52.33
C THR A 309 -12.79 40.33 -53.01
N ALA A 310 -12.13 41.26 -52.31
CA ALA A 310 -11.72 42.54 -52.90
C ALA A 310 -10.68 42.37 -54.01
N GLU A 311 -9.75 41.43 -53.86
CA GLU A 311 -8.78 41.09 -54.90
C GLU A 311 -9.47 40.45 -56.12
N ALA A 312 -10.42 39.53 -55.90
CA ALA A 312 -11.21 38.95 -56.99
C ALA A 312 -12.04 40.00 -57.76
N GLU A 313 -12.64 40.96 -57.06
CA GLU A 313 -13.35 42.08 -57.69
C GLU A 313 -12.42 42.99 -58.49
N ARG A 314 -11.22 43.28 -57.99
CA ARG A 314 -10.20 44.04 -58.73
C ARG A 314 -9.80 43.32 -60.01
N LEU A 315 -9.46 42.02 -59.92
CA LEU A 315 -9.11 41.22 -61.09
C LEU A 315 -10.26 41.11 -62.10
N ALA A 316 -11.50 41.05 -61.64
CA ALA A 316 -12.67 41.09 -62.53
C ALA A 316 -12.78 42.44 -63.24
N SER A 317 -12.62 43.56 -62.51
CA SER A 317 -12.66 44.90 -63.10
C SER A 317 -11.52 45.17 -64.09
N GLU A 318 -10.32 44.62 -63.84
CA GLU A 318 -9.18 44.69 -64.76
C GLU A 318 -9.49 43.92 -66.05
N ARG A 319 -10.06 42.72 -65.96
CA ARG A 319 -10.48 41.94 -67.14
C ARG A 319 -11.57 42.63 -67.94
N ASP A 320 -12.55 43.25 -67.28
CA ASP A 320 -13.61 44.00 -67.97
C ASP A 320 -13.02 45.23 -68.69
N ALA A 321 -12.05 45.92 -68.07
CA ALA A 321 -11.35 47.03 -68.70
C ALA A 321 -10.51 46.57 -69.92
N GLU A 322 -9.80 45.45 -69.81
CA GLU A 322 -9.06 44.83 -70.93
C GLU A 322 -10.00 44.42 -72.07
N ALA A 323 -11.17 43.84 -71.74
CA ALA A 323 -12.17 43.45 -72.73
C ALA A 323 -12.74 44.67 -73.48
N LEU A 324 -12.99 45.78 -72.76
CA LEU A 324 -13.42 47.04 -73.37
C LEU A 324 -12.33 47.66 -74.24
N ALA A 325 -11.06 47.61 -73.82
CA ALA A 325 -9.93 48.09 -74.62
C ALA A 325 -9.80 47.29 -75.93
N LEU A 326 -9.87 45.96 -75.86
CA LEU A 326 -9.85 45.10 -77.05
C LEU A 326 -11.06 45.32 -77.98
N ALA A 327 -12.24 45.59 -77.41
CA ALA A 327 -13.42 45.95 -78.22
C ALA A 327 -13.22 47.28 -78.93
N ALA A 328 -12.68 48.29 -78.25
CA ALA A 328 -12.37 49.59 -78.84
C ALA A 328 -11.30 49.49 -79.94
N GLU A 329 -10.28 48.64 -79.76
CA GLU A 329 -9.29 48.35 -80.80
C GLU A 329 -9.95 47.72 -82.04
N ARG A 330 -10.83 46.73 -81.85
CA ARG A 330 -11.57 46.10 -82.95
C ARG A 330 -12.50 47.08 -83.68
N ASP A 331 -13.18 47.95 -82.94
CA ASP A 331 -14.03 48.98 -83.54
C ASP A 331 -13.22 50.01 -84.32
N ALA A 332 -12.03 50.39 -83.82
CA ALA A 332 -11.10 51.26 -84.54
C ALA A 332 -10.55 50.59 -85.81
N GLU A 333 -10.20 49.30 -85.76
CA GLU A 333 -9.80 48.51 -86.93
C GLU A 333 -10.92 48.41 -87.96
N ALA A 334 -12.14 48.07 -87.53
CA ALA A 334 -13.31 47.99 -88.40
C ALA A 334 -13.62 49.34 -89.07
N SER A 335 -13.50 50.45 -88.33
CA SER A 335 -13.66 51.80 -88.87
C SER A 335 -12.57 52.14 -89.90
N ALA A 336 -11.31 51.77 -89.61
CA ALA A 336 -10.20 51.95 -90.55
C ALA A 336 -10.40 51.12 -91.83
N GLU A 337 -10.89 49.88 -91.73
CA GLU A 337 -11.25 49.06 -92.88
C GLU A 337 -12.40 49.65 -93.70
N ALA A 338 -13.46 50.14 -93.04
CA ALA A 338 -14.56 50.83 -93.71
C ALA A 338 -14.09 52.10 -94.45
N ALA A 339 -13.18 52.88 -93.84
CA ALA A 339 -12.56 54.03 -94.47
C ALA A 339 -11.70 53.65 -95.69
N ARG A 340 -10.92 52.57 -95.61
CA ARG A 340 -10.15 52.02 -96.74
C ARG A 340 -11.06 51.55 -97.87
N ALA A 341 -12.14 50.83 -97.54
CA ALA A 341 -13.13 50.37 -98.53
C ALA A 341 -13.83 51.55 -99.22
N ALA A 342 -14.23 52.58 -98.47
CA ALA A 342 -14.83 53.80 -99.02
C ALA A 342 -13.84 54.58 -99.91
N ALA A 343 -12.56 54.67 -99.51
CA ALA A 343 -11.52 55.29 -100.33
C ALA A 343 -11.30 54.52 -101.65
N ALA A 344 -11.27 53.18 -101.59
CA ALA A 344 -11.19 52.34 -102.78
C ALA A 344 -12.41 52.51 -103.71
N GLN A 345 -13.62 52.57 -103.16
CA GLN A 345 -14.84 52.85 -103.94
C GLN A 345 -14.81 54.23 -104.60
N ARG A 346 -14.35 55.27 -103.89
CA ARG A 346 -14.16 56.61 -104.46
C ARG A 346 -13.14 56.60 -105.59
N ALA A 347 -12.03 55.88 -105.44
CA ALA A 347 -11.02 55.74 -106.49
C ALA A 347 -11.59 55.02 -107.73
N VAL A 348 -12.38 53.95 -107.55
CA VAL A 348 -13.06 53.25 -108.65
C VAL A 348 -14.10 54.14 -109.32
N HIS A 349 -14.87 54.93 -108.57
CA HIS A 349 -15.83 55.87 -109.13
C HIS A 349 -15.14 57.00 -109.91
N ALA A 350 -14.06 57.57 -109.37
CA ALA A 350 -13.25 58.58 -110.05
C ALA A 350 -12.63 58.05 -111.35
N ALA A 351 -12.29 56.77 -111.43
CA ALA A 351 -11.80 56.13 -112.65
C ALA A 351 -12.89 55.85 -113.70
N LYS A 352 -14.19 55.93 -113.34
CA LYS A 352 -15.33 55.62 -114.22
C LYS A 352 -16.08 56.84 -114.77
N VAL A 353 -15.80 58.04 -114.28
CA VAL A 353 -16.40 59.29 -114.76
C VAL A 353 -15.31 60.06 -115.54
N PRO A 354 -15.39 60.15 -116.88
CA PRO A 354 -14.45 60.91 -117.71
C PRO A 354 -14.61 62.43 -117.56
#